data_AF-A0A919QGS6-F1
#
_entry.id   AF-A0A919QGS6-F1
#
_cell.length_a   1.000
_cell.length_b   1.000
_cell.length_c   1.000
_cell.angle_alpha   90.00
_cell.angle_beta   90.00
_cell.angle_gamma   90.00
#
_symmetry.space_group_name_H-M   'P 1'
#
loop_
_entity.id
_entity.type
_entity.pdbx_description
1 polymer ?
#
loop_
_entity_poly.entity_id
_entity_poly.type
_entity_poly.pdbx_seq_one_letter_code
_entity_poly.pdbx_strand_id
1 'polypeptide(L)' 'MPHHGSSRQDPAFLAATASRAALISVGADNTYGHPAPTTVSRLTWLGSRVYRTDRTGDLAVIPLNGRLAVIPRGPDRASR' A
#
# COMPACT_ATOMS: atom_id res chain seq x y z
N MET A 1 -5.45 3.47 -0.12
CA MET A 1 -5.08 4.71 0.60
C MET A 1 -5.72 5.89 -0.09
N PRO A 2 -6.26 6.88 0.64
CA PRO A 2 -6.78 8.11 0.03
C PRO A 2 -5.71 8.81 -0.81
N HIS A 3 -6.11 9.27 -2.00
CA HIS A 3 -5.27 10.06 -2.91
C HIS A 3 -3.84 9.51 -3.09
N HIS A 4 -3.73 8.23 -3.46
CA HIS A 4 -2.44 7.57 -3.75
C HIS A 4 -1.38 7.68 -2.64
N GLY A 5 -1.79 7.95 -1.38
CA GLY A 5 -0.86 8.17 -0.27
C GLY A 5 -0.30 9.59 -0.19
N SER A 6 -1.08 10.59 -0.58
CA SER A 6 -0.74 12.02 -0.42
C SER A 6 -0.27 12.38 0.98
N SER A 7 0.52 13.44 1.15
CA SER A 7 0.99 13.92 2.46
C SER A 7 -0.13 14.49 3.34
N ARG A 8 -1.24 14.92 2.72
CA ARG A 8 -2.42 15.48 3.41
C ARG A 8 -3.41 14.38 3.75
N GLN A 9 -3.14 13.67 4.84
CA GLN A 9 -4.05 12.68 5.43
C GLN A 9 -4.58 13.18 6.76
N ASP A 10 -5.80 12.81 7.11
CA ASP A 10 -6.31 12.97 8.47
C ASP A 10 -5.67 11.89 9.38
N PRO A 11 -4.83 12.27 10.36
CA PRO A 11 -4.18 11.30 11.24
C PRO A 11 -5.16 10.48 12.10
N ALA A 12 -6.27 11.10 12.54
CA ALA A 12 -7.28 10.42 13.35
C ALA A 12 -8.01 9.36 12.55
N PHE A 13 -8.33 9.67 11.28
CA PHE A 13 -8.91 8.68 10.36
C PHE A 13 -7.96 7.49 10.15
N LEU A 14 -6.67 7.73 9.89
CA LEU A 14 -5.72 6.64 9.68
C LEU A 14 -5.60 5.74 10.92
N ALA A 15 -5.54 6.33 12.11
CA ALA A 15 -5.47 5.59 13.37
C ALA A 15 -6.76 4.78 13.61
N ALA A 16 -7.93 5.37 13.38
CA ALA A 16 -9.23 4.73 13.57
C ALA A 16 -9.43 3.49 12.69
N THR A 17 -8.72 3.38 11.56
CA THR A 17 -8.84 2.20 10.68
C THR A 17 -8.32 0.90 11.33
N ALA A 18 -7.41 1.01 12.31
CA ALA A 18 -6.67 -0.13 12.88
C ALA A 18 -6.16 -1.12 11.81
N SER A 19 -5.80 -0.60 10.63
CA SER A 19 -5.60 -1.43 9.45
C SER A 19 -4.31 -2.23 9.54
N ARG A 20 -4.41 -3.55 9.30
CA ARG A 20 -3.24 -4.45 9.26
C ARG A 20 -2.46 -4.35 7.95
N ALA A 21 -3.10 -3.89 6.88
CA ALA A 21 -2.52 -3.71 5.56
C ALA A 21 -2.99 -2.38 4.96
N ALA A 22 -2.05 -1.64 4.39
CA ALA A 22 -2.30 -0.39 3.68
C ALA A 22 -1.89 -0.55 2.21
N LEU A 23 -2.87 -0.57 1.32
CA LEU A 23 -2.65 -0.69 -0.12
C LEU A 23 -2.59 0.69 -0.76
N ILE A 24 -1.49 0.98 -1.45
CA ILE A 24 -1.23 2.22 -2.15
C ILE A 24 -1.15 1.91 -3.65
N SER A 25 -2.24 2.22 -4.35
CA SER A 25 -2.21 2.29 -5.81
C SER A 25 -1.45 3.55 -6.23
N VAL A 26 -0.35 3.38 -6.95
CA VAL A 26 0.56 4.42 -7.45
C VAL A 26 1.42 3.84 -8.58
N GLY A 27 1.82 4.66 -9.55
CA GLY A 27 2.67 4.23 -10.67
C GLY A 27 4.17 4.28 -10.37
N ALA A 28 4.96 3.42 -11.03
CA ALA A 28 6.43 3.39 -10.96
C ALA A 28 7.06 4.74 -11.35
N ASP A 29 6.50 5.39 -12.37
CA ASP A 29 7.00 6.65 -12.91
C ASP A 29 6.23 7.88 -12.36
N ASN A 30 5.57 7.73 -11.21
CA ASN A 30 4.80 8.81 -10.63
C ASN A 30 5.71 9.93 -10.09
N THR A 31 5.73 11.08 -10.76
CA THR A 31 6.51 12.27 -10.39
C THR A 31 5.78 13.23 -9.45
N TYR A 32 4.51 12.96 -9.11
CA TYR A 32 3.70 13.83 -8.24
C TYR A 32 4.16 13.84 -6.76
N GLY A 33 5.15 13.01 -6.41
CA GLY A 33 5.65 12.89 -5.04
C GLY A 33 4.77 12.01 -4.14
N HIS A 34 4.02 11.07 -4.72
CA HIS A 34 3.23 10.07 -3.99
C HIS A 34 3.79 8.67 -4.17
N PRO A 35 3.69 7.78 -3.17
CA PRO A 35 3.19 8.07 -1.82
C PRO A 35 4.18 8.95 -1.05
N ALA A 36 3.66 9.91 -0.28
CA ALA A 36 4.49 10.79 0.52
C ALA A 36 5.23 9.99 1.60
N PRO A 37 6.54 10.22 1.82
CA PRO A 37 7.31 9.52 2.86
C PRO A 37 6.65 9.62 4.24
N THR A 38 6.11 10.78 4.59
CA THR A 38 5.41 11.02 5.87
C THR A 38 4.18 10.12 6.04
N THR A 39 3.41 9.89 4.97
CA THR A 39 2.24 9.00 4.99
C THR A 39 2.66 7.55 5.15
N VAL A 40 3.70 7.11 4.44
CA VAL A 40 4.25 5.74 4.57
C VAL A 40 4.77 5.49 5.99
N SER A 41 5.52 6.44 6.55
CA SER A 41 6.05 6.36 7.91
C SER A 41 4.93 6.29 8.95
N ARG A 42 3.88 7.12 8.81
CA ARG A 42 2.74 7.10 9.74
C ARG A 42 1.98 5.78 9.70
N LEU A 43 1.70 5.24 8.51
CA LEU A 43 1.05 3.93 8.38
C LEU A 43 1.87 2.81 9.01
N THR A 44 3.19 2.84 8.79
CA THR A 44 4.12 1.86 9.38
C THR A 44 4.14 1.98 10.91
N TRP A 45 4.17 3.20 11.44
CA TRP A 45 4.12 3.46 12.89
C TRP A 45 2.81 3.00 13.52
N LEU A 46 1.68 3.15 12.82
CA LEU A 46 0.36 2.63 13.24
C LEU A 46 0.25 1.09 13.13
N GLY A 47 1.30 0.39 12.68
CA GLY A 47 1.34 -1.07 12.60
C GLY A 47 0.81 -1.66 11.30
N SER A 48 0.48 -0.82 10.30
CA SER A 48 0.05 -1.31 8.99
C SER A 48 1.26 -1.78 8.17
N ARG A 49 1.14 -2.94 7.52
CA ARG A 49 2.06 -3.32 6.45
C ARG A 49 1.70 -2.57 5.17
N VAL A 50 2.63 -1.79 4.64
CA VAL A 50 2.43 -0.98 3.43
C VAL A 50 2.75 -1.81 2.18
N TYR A 51 1.81 -1.85 1.24
CA TYR A 51 1.97 -2.46 -0.09
C TYR A 51 1.79 -1.40 -1.17
N ARG A 52 2.66 -1.40 -2.17
CA ARG A 52 2.64 -0.39 -3.23
C ARG A 52 2.72 -1.02 -4.62
N THR A 53 1.85 -0.58 -5.53
CA THR A 53 1.77 -1.13 -6.89
C THR A 53 2.95 -0.70 -7.76
N ASP A 54 3.56 0.45 -7.47
CA ASP A 54 4.74 0.95 -8.18
C ASP A 54 5.98 0.05 -7.99
N ARG A 55 6.02 -0.74 -6.91
CA ARG A 55 7.13 -1.65 -6.60
C ARG A 55 6.86 -3.10 -6.97
N THR A 56 5.59 -3.51 -6.99
CA THR A 56 5.23 -4.94 -7.02
C THR A 56 4.20 -5.30 -8.09
N GLY A 57 3.76 -4.32 -8.89
CA GLY A 57 2.64 -4.48 -9.81
C GLY A 57 1.31 -4.59 -9.08
N ASP A 58 0.35 -5.28 -9.67
CA ASP A 58 -0.98 -5.42 -9.07
C ASP A 58 -0.91 -6.20 -7.75
N LEU A 59 -1.88 -5.92 -6.88
CA LEU A 59 -2.06 -6.56 -5.59
C LEU A 59 -3.42 -7.24 -5.58
N ALA A 60 -3.46 -8.50 -5.16
CA ALA A 60 -4.70 -9.21 -4.84
C ALA A 60 -4.85 -9.35 -3.33
N VAL A 61 -6.08 -9.15 -2.81
CA VAL A 61 -6.43 -9.49 -1.43
C VAL A 61 -7.29 -10.75 -1.49
N ILE A 62 -6.79 -11.85 -0.91
CA ILE A 62 -7.45 -13.15 -0.99
C ILE A 62 -7.66 -13.76 0.40
N PRO A 63 -8.66 -14.61 0.59
CA PRO A 63 -8.69 -15.53 1.72
C PRO A 63 -7.60 -16.60 1.55
N LEU A 64 -6.82 -16.83 2.60
CA LEU A 64 -5.78 -17.86 2.70
C LEU A 64 -5.76 -18.41 4.13
N ASN A 65 -6.07 -19.70 4.29
CA ASN A 65 -6.09 -20.39 5.58
C ASN A 65 -6.92 -19.67 6.66
N GLY A 66 -8.14 -19.24 6.30
CA GLY A 66 -9.05 -18.53 7.21
C GLY A 66 -8.63 -17.09 7.57
N ARG A 67 -7.62 -16.53 6.89
CA ARG A 67 -7.15 -15.16 7.08
C ARG A 67 -7.08 -14.43 5.75
N LEU A 68 -7.08 -13.10 5.75
CA LEU A 68 -6.79 -12.33 4.55
C LEU A 68 -5.28 -12.25 4.33
N ALA A 69 -4.85 -12.46 3.08
CA ALA A 69 -3.49 -12.28 2.60
C ALA A 69 -3.45 -11.25 1.46
N VAL A 70 -2.34 -10.51 1.36
CA VAL A 70 -2.07 -9.62 0.23
C VAL A 70 -1.00 -10.28 -0.63
N ILE A 71 -1.34 -10.60 -1.87
CA ILE A 71 -0.46 -11.27 -2.84
C ILE A 71 -0.07 -10.27 -3.93
N PRO A 72 1.21 -9.89 -4.04
CA PRO A 72 1.67 -9.13 -5.20
C PRO A 72 1.76 -10.03 -6.43
N ARG A 73 1.54 -9.47 -7.62
CA ARG A 73 1.78 -10.16 -8.91
C ARG A 73 3.19 -10.75 -8.98
N GLY A 74 4.17 -10.03 -8.41
CA GLY A 74 5.58 -10.32 -8.58
C GLY A 74 6.10 -9.76 -9.92
N PRO A 75 7.41 -9.88 -10.20
CA PRO A 75 7.96 -9.50 -11.49
C PRO A 75 7.31 -10.34 -12.61
N ASP A 76 7.17 -9.74 -13.79
CA ASP A 76 6.60 -10.42 -14.94
C ASP A 76 7.39 -11.70 -15.23
N ARG A 77 6.70 -12.85 -15.25
CA ARG A 77 7.34 -14.15 -15.53
C ARG A 77 7.64 -14.31 -17.02
N ALA A 78 7.21 -13.37 -17.86
CA ALA A 78 7.50 -13.31 -19.29
C ALA A 78 8.93 -12.80 -19.56
N SER A 79 9.95 -13.53 -19.11
CA SER A 79 11.35 -13.41 -19.56
C SER A 79 12.19 -14.58 -19.07
N ARG A 80 11.71 -15.80 -19.31
CA ARG A 80 12.53 -17.03 -19.32
C ARG A 80 12.35 -17.76 -20.62
#